data_AF-A0A1C6C3V7-F1
#
_entry.id   AF-A0A1C6C3V7-F1
#
_cell.length_a   1.000
_cell.length_b   1.000
_cell.length_c   1.000
_cell.angle_alpha   90.00
_cell.angle_beta   90.00
_cell.angle_gamma   90.00
#
_symmetry.space_group_name_H-M   'P 1'
#
loop_
_entity.id
_entity.type
_entity.pdbx_description
1 polymer ?
#
loop_
_entity_poly.entity_id
_entity_poly.type
_entity_poly.pdbx_seq_one_letter_code
_entity_poly.pdbx_strand_id
1 'polypeptide(L)'
;MITILEDTRQQESKHKVKHQWFIRNGIHWNRSCLTCGDYQLPGKGDVAVDTKFSIQELIGDVQVKKKAKSKILEEINNLGLKKSEHKEVLYHLICDDDSERFPEREITDYCFKNAINEGIQSKLQQLYVQRQGFFHRGLLRAKNYGVDLYILVDNKDGITSVDDLFRWVNPRSKIFVNTNQQIGFYKNGRPKYRKVQKYPNCMMGRHLAKACKTMELKYGCHFLFCKPEESGQKIVEILTNKNN
;
A
#
# COMPACT_ATOMS: atom_id res chain seq x y z
N MET A 1 20.18 23.80 0.37
CA MET A 1 19.63 22.99 1.47
C MET A 1 18.30 22.44 0.99
N ILE A 2 18.15 21.11 0.96
CA ILE A 2 16.93 20.46 0.46
C ILE A 2 16.07 20.11 1.68
N THR A 3 14.79 20.49 1.61
CA THR A 3 13.77 20.09 2.59
C THR A 3 12.74 19.23 1.88
N ILE A 4 12.46 18.06 2.44
CA ILE A 4 11.38 17.16 1.99
C ILE A 4 10.23 17.14 3.01
N LEU A 5 9.04 16.77 2.57
CA LEU A 5 7.93 16.45 3.47
C LEU A 5 7.91 14.95 3.71
N GLU A 6 7.65 14.53 4.94
CA GLU A 6 7.42 13.13 5.33
C GLU A 6 6.00 12.98 5.88
N ASP A 7 5.30 11.91 5.49
CA ASP A 7 3.93 11.70 5.90
C ASP A 7 3.81 11.42 7.43
N THR A 8 2.79 12.00 8.06
CA THR A 8 2.54 11.81 9.50
C THR A 8 2.12 10.39 9.87
N ARG A 9 1.64 9.58 8.92
CA ARG A 9 1.28 8.17 9.14
C ARG A 9 2.49 7.24 9.15
N GLN A 10 3.66 7.69 8.65
CA GLN A 10 4.90 6.94 8.79
C GLN A 10 5.20 6.68 10.27
N GLN A 11 5.53 5.44 10.61
CA GLN A 11 5.79 5.07 12.00
C GLN A 11 7.17 5.56 12.43
N GLU A 12 7.21 6.30 13.54
CA GLU A 12 8.47 6.72 14.13
C GLU A 12 9.37 5.52 14.39
N SER A 13 10.69 5.72 14.28
CA SER A 13 11.73 4.71 14.48
C SER A 13 11.79 3.55 13.46
N LYS A 14 10.86 3.45 12.50
CA LYS A 14 10.89 2.42 11.44
C LYS A 14 11.75 2.79 10.22
N HIS A 15 12.14 4.06 10.10
CA HIS A 15 12.81 4.59 8.91
C HIS A 15 14.22 5.15 9.21
N LYS A 16 14.84 4.68 10.30
CA LYS A 16 16.13 5.18 10.82
C LYS A 16 17.25 5.21 9.77
N VAL A 17 17.32 4.21 8.89
CA VAL A 17 18.36 4.14 7.85
C VAL A 17 18.23 5.32 6.87
N LYS A 18 17.00 5.64 6.45
CA LYS A 18 16.69 6.78 5.58
C LYS A 18 17.04 8.10 6.29
N HIS A 19 16.58 8.28 7.53
CA HIS A 19 16.86 9.48 8.32
C HIS A 19 18.35 9.68 8.59
N GLN A 20 19.11 8.62 8.88
CA GLN A 20 20.57 8.70 9.03
C GLN A 20 21.25 9.16 7.75
N TRP A 21 20.78 8.66 6.60
CA TRP A 21 21.27 9.12 5.30
C TRP A 21 20.90 10.60 5.06
N PHE A 22 19.68 11.03 5.38
CA PHE A 22 19.25 12.43 5.27
C PHE A 22 20.14 13.36 6.10
N ILE A 23 20.39 13.02 7.37
CA ILE A 23 21.25 13.80 8.28
C ILE A 23 22.66 13.95 7.71
N ARG A 24 23.27 12.84 7.25
CA ARG A 24 24.63 12.83 6.70
C ARG A 24 24.77 13.67 5.42
N ASN A 25 23.67 13.87 4.69
CA ASN A 25 23.66 14.60 3.43
C ASN A 25 22.99 15.98 3.53
N GLY A 26 22.72 16.47 4.75
CA GLY A 26 22.13 17.80 4.96
C GLY A 26 20.71 17.96 4.42
N ILE A 27 19.95 16.86 4.36
CA ILE A 27 18.55 16.83 3.95
C ILE A 27 17.68 17.00 5.20
N HIS A 28 16.85 18.03 5.21
CA HIS A 28 15.87 18.26 6.27
C HIS A 28 14.54 17.64 5.88
N TRP A 29 13.76 17.21 6.87
CA TRP A 29 12.39 16.74 6.63
C TRP A 29 11.42 17.33 7.63
N ASN A 30 10.23 17.69 7.14
CA ASN A 30 9.12 18.16 7.96
C ASN A 30 7.96 17.16 7.86
N ARG A 31 7.37 16.81 9.00
CA ARG A 31 6.23 15.89 9.01
C ARG A 31 4.94 16.63 8.68
N SER A 32 4.19 16.15 7.69
CA SER A 32 2.90 16.70 7.28
C SER A 32 1.92 15.60 6.88
N CYS A 33 0.62 15.87 6.90
CA CYS A 33 -0.36 14.95 6.34
C CYS A 33 -0.33 15.09 4.82
N LEU A 34 0.16 14.06 4.11
CA LEU A 34 0.27 14.09 2.65
C LEU A 34 -0.97 13.50 1.99
N THR A 35 -1.32 14.05 0.82
CA THR A 35 -2.43 13.55 0.02
C THR A 35 -2.18 12.10 -0.43
N CYS A 36 -0.97 11.82 -0.93
CA CYS A 36 -0.53 10.50 -1.35
C CYS A 36 0.99 10.36 -1.17
N GLY A 37 1.45 9.12 -1.01
CA GLY A 37 2.85 8.79 -0.75
C GLY A 37 3.32 9.12 0.67
N ASP A 38 4.57 8.76 0.94
CA ASP A 38 5.26 8.98 2.20
C ASP A 38 6.16 10.23 2.14
N TYR A 39 6.66 10.58 0.96
CA TYR A 39 7.56 11.71 0.77
C TYR A 39 7.17 12.56 -0.44
N GLN A 40 7.26 13.88 -0.29
CA GLN A 40 7.00 14.88 -1.34
C GLN A 40 7.93 16.10 -1.18
N LEU A 41 8.02 16.95 -2.20
CA LEU A 41 8.65 18.27 -2.03
C LEU A 41 7.64 19.29 -1.47
N PRO A 42 8.08 20.24 -0.63
CA PRO A 42 7.24 21.36 -0.22
C PRO A 42 6.78 22.19 -1.43
N GLY A 43 5.48 22.48 -1.51
CA GLY A 43 4.89 23.32 -2.59
C GLY A 43 4.84 22.67 -3.98
N LYS A 44 5.45 21.50 -4.18
CA LYS A 44 5.42 20.69 -5.40
C LYS A 44 4.89 19.30 -5.06
N GLY A 45 3.57 19.15 -5.15
CA GLY A 45 2.85 17.90 -4.87
C GLY A 45 2.65 17.03 -6.12
N ASP A 46 3.35 17.33 -7.21
CA ASP A 46 3.27 16.66 -8.51
C ASP A 46 4.09 15.36 -8.57
N VAL A 47 5.00 15.15 -7.63
CA VAL A 47 5.75 13.89 -7.45
C VAL A 47 5.59 13.40 -6.01
N ALA A 48 5.36 12.10 -5.85
CA ALA A 48 5.31 11.46 -4.55
C ALA A 48 6.09 10.14 -4.54
N VAL A 49 6.72 9.85 -3.40
CA VAL A 49 7.36 8.55 -3.16
C VAL A 49 6.63 7.85 -2.02
N ASP A 50 6.05 6.69 -2.31
CA ASP A 50 5.51 5.74 -1.32
C ASP A 50 6.55 4.64 -1.10
N THR A 51 6.90 4.35 0.14
CA THR A 51 7.96 3.41 0.48
C THR A 51 7.39 2.10 1.00
N LYS A 52 8.03 0.99 0.62
CA LYS A 52 7.80 -0.33 1.18
C LYS A 52 9.12 -0.84 1.76
N PHE A 53 9.12 -1.18 3.04
CA PHE A 53 10.26 -1.75 3.76
C PHE A 53 10.71 -3.12 3.22
N SER A 54 9.82 -3.87 2.58
CA SER A 54 10.17 -5.16 1.98
C SER A 54 9.21 -5.57 0.86
N ILE A 55 9.65 -6.51 0.01
CA ILE A 55 8.76 -7.22 -0.92
C ILE A 55 7.57 -7.86 -0.18
N GLN A 56 7.76 -8.30 1.06
CA GLN A 56 6.68 -8.90 1.85
C GLN A 56 5.63 -7.89 2.33
N GLU A 57 6.00 -6.64 2.55
CA GLU A 57 5.04 -5.56 2.82
C GLU A 57 4.23 -5.27 1.56
N LEU A 58 4.90 -5.15 0.41
CA LEU A 58 4.23 -4.96 -0.87
C LEU A 58 3.24 -6.10 -1.18
N ILE A 59 3.59 -7.35 -0.90
CA ILE A 59 2.65 -8.49 -1.00
C ILE A 59 1.42 -8.26 -0.13
N GLY A 60 1.59 -7.74 1.10
CA GLY A 60 0.48 -7.42 2.00
C GLY A 60 -0.47 -6.38 1.42
N ASP A 61 0.09 -5.33 0.82
CA ASP A 61 -0.68 -4.25 0.16
C ASP A 61 -1.41 -4.72 -1.09
N VAL A 62 -0.81 -5.63 -1.86
CA VAL A 62 -1.45 -6.24 -3.04
C VAL A 62 -2.55 -7.23 -2.64
N GLN A 63 -2.37 -7.97 -1.53
CA GLN A 63 -3.30 -9.00 -1.06
C GLN A 63 -4.33 -8.50 -0.05
N VAL A 64 -4.60 -7.19 0.02
CA VAL A 64 -5.52 -6.60 0.99
C VAL A 64 -6.85 -7.35 1.03
N LYS A 65 -7.19 -7.83 2.23
CA LYS A 65 -8.51 -8.42 2.49
C LYS A 65 -9.55 -7.32 2.56
N LYS A 66 -10.23 -7.11 1.44
CA LYS A 66 -11.30 -6.12 1.35
C LYS A 66 -12.43 -6.44 2.34
N LYS A 67 -12.92 -5.44 3.06
CA LYS A 67 -14.10 -5.57 3.94
C LYS A 67 -15.30 -6.11 3.16
N ALA A 68 -16.06 -7.03 3.74
CA ALA A 68 -17.19 -7.66 3.07
C ALA A 68 -18.28 -6.64 2.70
N LYS A 69 -18.86 -6.76 1.50
CA LYS A 69 -19.90 -5.83 1.02
C LYS A 69 -21.10 -5.77 1.98
N SER A 70 -21.51 -6.92 2.53
CA SER A 70 -22.59 -6.98 3.53
C SER A 70 -22.30 -6.18 4.80
N LYS A 71 -21.04 -6.17 5.26
CA LYS A 71 -20.61 -5.37 6.41
C LYS A 71 -20.56 -3.88 6.11
N ILE A 72 -20.19 -3.50 4.89
CA ILE A 72 -20.29 -2.10 4.44
C ILE A 72 -21.76 -1.65 4.44
N LEU A 73 -22.66 -2.47 3.90
CA LEU A 73 -24.10 -2.16 3.89
C LEU A 73 -24.69 -2.01 5.30
N GLU A 74 -24.33 -2.93 6.21
CA GLU A 74 -24.71 -2.85 7.63
C GLU A 74 -24.27 -1.53 8.26
N GLU A 75 -23.03 -1.12 8.05
CA GLU A 75 -22.50 0.14 8.61
C GLU A 75 -23.18 1.37 8.00
N ILE A 76 -23.42 1.40 6.70
CA ILE A 76 -24.16 2.50 6.04
C ILE A 76 -25.58 2.62 6.58
N ASN A 77 -26.26 1.50 6.80
CA ASN A 77 -27.62 1.49 7.37
C ASN A 77 -27.67 2.13 8.76
N ASN A 78 -26.59 2.02 9.53
CA ASN A 78 -26.44 2.56 10.88
C ASN A 78 -25.97 4.03 10.93
N LEU A 79 -25.70 4.68 9.78
CA LEU A 79 -25.22 6.07 9.73
C LEU A 79 -26.30 7.14 10.00
N GLY A 80 -27.55 6.75 10.31
CA GLY A 80 -28.63 7.71 10.59
C GLY A 80 -29.09 8.52 9.36
N LEU A 81 -28.82 8.01 8.15
CA LEU A 81 -29.28 8.62 6.90
C LEU A 81 -30.82 8.51 6.79
N LYS A 82 -31.50 9.66 6.64
CA LYS A 82 -32.97 9.77 6.68
C LYS A 82 -33.68 9.08 5.51
N LYS A 83 -33.11 9.16 4.30
CA LYS A 83 -33.70 8.55 3.09
C LYS A 83 -32.98 7.26 2.73
N SER A 84 -33.74 6.24 2.30
CA SER A 84 -33.21 4.97 1.82
C SER A 84 -32.35 5.14 0.56
N GLU A 85 -32.75 6.02 -0.35
CA GLU A 85 -32.02 6.33 -1.59
C GLU A 85 -30.55 6.73 -1.34
N HIS A 86 -30.28 7.54 -0.31
CA HIS A 86 -28.92 7.92 0.05
C HIS A 86 -28.05 6.71 0.39
N LYS A 87 -28.61 5.73 1.10
CA LYS A 87 -27.89 4.53 1.53
C LYS A 87 -27.47 3.69 0.34
N GLU A 88 -28.37 3.53 -0.63
CA GLU A 88 -28.12 2.78 -1.86
C GLU A 88 -27.03 3.45 -2.71
N VAL A 89 -27.17 4.74 -3.00
CA VAL A 89 -26.17 5.48 -3.79
C VAL A 89 -24.79 5.43 -3.14
N LEU A 90 -24.70 5.72 -1.84
CA LEU A 90 -23.43 5.71 -1.11
C LEU A 90 -22.79 4.32 -1.05
N TYR A 91 -23.61 3.26 -0.95
CA TYR A 91 -23.13 1.89 -1.02
C TYR A 91 -22.45 1.59 -2.36
N HIS A 92 -23.06 1.99 -3.48
CA HIS A 92 -22.49 1.85 -4.81
C HIS A 92 -21.23 2.70 -5.03
N LEU A 93 -21.20 3.92 -4.49
CA LEU A 93 -19.99 4.75 -4.48
C LEU A 93 -18.80 4.07 -3.78
N ILE A 94 -19.07 3.30 -2.72
CA ILE A 94 -18.03 2.62 -1.93
C ILE A 94 -17.63 1.25 -2.52
N CYS A 95 -18.58 0.49 -3.06
CA CYS A 95 -18.41 -0.94 -3.32
C CYS A 95 -18.14 -1.31 -4.77
N ASP A 96 -18.47 -0.43 -5.72
CA ASP A 96 -18.35 -0.73 -7.14
C ASP A 96 -16.92 -0.51 -7.64
N ASP A 97 -16.68 -0.86 -8.91
CA ASP A 97 -15.38 -0.64 -9.53
C ASP A 97 -15.08 0.85 -9.61
N ASP A 98 -13.85 1.21 -9.28
CA ASP A 98 -13.38 2.58 -9.13
C ASP A 98 -12.17 2.91 -10.01
N SER A 99 -11.88 2.06 -11.00
CA SER A 99 -10.71 2.17 -11.87
C SER A 99 -10.56 3.54 -12.54
N GLU A 100 -11.69 4.08 -13.02
CA GLU A 100 -11.79 5.32 -13.79
C GLU A 100 -12.61 6.39 -13.03
N ARG A 101 -12.69 6.26 -11.71
CA ARG A 101 -13.54 7.09 -10.86
C ARG A 101 -12.73 7.77 -9.77
N PHE A 102 -13.37 8.73 -9.10
CA PHE A 102 -12.79 9.34 -7.91
C PHE A 102 -13.75 9.23 -6.71
N PRO A 103 -13.86 8.05 -6.07
CA PRO A 103 -14.86 7.79 -5.04
C PRO A 103 -14.82 8.76 -3.86
N GLU A 104 -13.63 9.19 -3.40
CA GLU A 104 -13.56 10.16 -2.30
C GLU A 104 -14.20 11.50 -2.67
N ARG A 105 -13.98 11.98 -3.90
CA ARG A 105 -14.62 13.19 -4.42
C ARG A 105 -16.11 12.96 -4.67
N GLU A 106 -16.49 11.85 -5.29
CA GLU A 106 -17.89 11.51 -5.54
C GLU A 106 -18.71 11.42 -4.25
N ILE A 107 -18.16 10.82 -3.19
CA ILE A 107 -18.77 10.76 -1.85
C ILE A 107 -18.91 12.18 -1.28
N THR A 108 -17.86 13.01 -1.37
CA THR A 108 -17.91 14.41 -0.89
C THR A 108 -18.94 15.23 -1.65
N ASP A 109 -18.94 15.18 -2.98
CA ASP A 109 -19.88 15.90 -3.83
C ASP A 109 -21.32 15.46 -3.56
N TYR A 110 -21.55 14.16 -3.36
CA TYR A 110 -22.86 13.64 -3.00
C TYR A 110 -23.32 14.12 -1.62
N CYS A 111 -22.44 14.07 -0.62
CA CYS A 111 -22.75 14.54 0.74
C CYS A 111 -23.07 16.04 0.74
N PHE A 112 -22.29 16.84 0.03
CA PHE A 112 -22.48 18.28 -0.12
C PHE A 112 -23.84 18.60 -0.76
N LYS A 113 -24.14 18.00 -1.92
CA LYS A 113 -25.41 18.22 -2.65
C LYS A 113 -26.66 17.87 -1.84
N ASN A 114 -26.53 16.94 -0.89
CA ASN A 114 -27.65 16.44 -0.08
C ASN A 114 -27.62 16.94 1.37
N ALA A 115 -26.77 17.91 1.70
CA ALA A 115 -26.60 18.45 3.06
C ALA A 115 -26.37 17.35 4.13
N ILE A 116 -25.61 16.31 3.78
CA ILE A 116 -25.18 15.27 4.71
C ILE A 116 -24.03 15.83 5.54
N ASN A 117 -24.14 15.73 6.87
CA ASN A 117 -23.14 16.31 7.77
C ASN A 117 -21.74 15.67 7.62
N GLU A 118 -20.72 16.45 7.95
CA GLU A 118 -19.31 16.08 7.82
C GLU A 118 -18.93 14.83 8.63
N GLY A 119 -19.57 14.61 9.77
CA GLY A 119 -19.35 13.41 10.59
C GLY A 119 -19.74 12.12 9.85
N ILE A 120 -20.85 12.14 9.12
CA ILE A 120 -21.27 11.02 8.26
C ILE A 120 -20.35 10.92 7.04
N GLN A 121 -20.04 12.04 6.38
CA GLN A 121 -19.11 12.04 5.24
C GLN A 121 -17.76 11.40 5.59
N SER A 122 -17.18 11.77 6.74
CA SER A 122 -15.92 11.21 7.22
C SER A 122 -16.01 9.69 7.42
N LYS A 123 -17.11 9.20 8.00
CA LYS A 123 -17.35 7.75 8.15
C LYS A 123 -17.49 7.05 6.79
N LEU A 124 -18.17 7.64 5.82
CA LEU A 124 -18.30 7.09 4.47
C LEU A 124 -16.96 6.98 3.75
N GLN A 125 -16.12 8.02 3.84
CA GLN A 125 -14.76 7.97 3.31
C GLN A 125 -13.95 6.87 4.02
N GLN A 126 -14.07 6.73 5.35
CA GLN A 126 -13.41 5.65 6.09
C GLN A 126 -13.87 4.26 5.63
N LEU A 127 -15.17 4.06 5.38
CA LEU A 127 -15.71 2.81 4.84
C LEU A 127 -15.10 2.46 3.48
N TYR A 128 -14.93 3.45 2.60
CA TYR A 128 -14.24 3.27 1.32
C TYR A 128 -12.80 2.79 1.52
N VAL A 129 -12.03 3.42 2.42
CA VAL A 129 -10.66 3.00 2.70
C VAL A 129 -10.61 1.60 3.31
N GLN A 130 -11.52 1.27 4.22
CA GLN A 130 -11.60 -0.08 4.82
C GLN A 130 -11.97 -1.15 3.79
N ARG A 131 -12.72 -0.79 2.75
CA ARG A 131 -13.08 -1.70 1.66
C ARG A 131 -11.91 -1.90 0.70
N GLN A 132 -11.29 -0.84 0.20
CA GLN A 132 -10.28 -0.94 -0.86
C GLN A 132 -8.83 -1.08 -0.35
N GLY A 133 -8.54 -0.54 0.84
CA GLY A 133 -7.20 -0.47 1.42
C GLY A 133 -6.52 0.89 1.19
N PHE A 134 -5.62 1.24 2.11
CA PHE A 134 -4.86 2.50 2.05
C PHE A 134 -3.95 2.59 0.81
N PHE A 135 -3.34 1.48 0.41
CA PHE A 135 -2.47 1.45 -0.75
C PHE A 135 -3.23 1.76 -2.05
N HIS A 136 -4.36 1.07 -2.29
CA HIS A 136 -5.24 1.36 -3.45
C HIS A 136 -5.74 2.81 -3.45
N ARG A 137 -6.15 3.32 -2.28
CA ARG A 137 -6.53 4.73 -2.13
C ARG A 137 -5.38 5.67 -2.53
N GLY A 138 -4.14 5.37 -2.14
CA GLY A 138 -2.96 6.13 -2.52
C GLY A 138 -2.74 6.17 -4.04
N LEU A 139 -2.84 5.02 -4.71
CA LEU A 139 -2.76 4.91 -6.17
C LEU A 139 -3.84 5.76 -6.86
N LEU A 140 -5.08 5.64 -6.40
CA LEU A 140 -6.21 6.32 -7.03
C LEU A 140 -6.18 7.84 -6.80
N ARG A 141 -5.69 8.29 -5.63
CA ARG A 141 -5.42 9.71 -5.38
C ARG A 141 -4.35 10.25 -6.31
N ALA A 142 -3.24 9.53 -6.46
CA ALA A 142 -2.17 9.96 -7.34
C ALA A 142 -2.66 10.12 -8.79
N LYS A 143 -3.35 9.10 -9.33
CA LYS A 143 -3.99 9.16 -10.65
C LYS A 143 -4.91 10.37 -10.79
N ASN A 144 -5.88 10.54 -9.87
CA ASN A 144 -6.91 11.57 -10.00
C ASN A 144 -6.39 13.00 -9.79
N TYR A 145 -5.31 13.18 -9.02
CA TYR A 145 -4.67 14.49 -8.83
C TYR A 145 -3.52 14.75 -9.81
N GLY A 146 -3.22 13.81 -10.71
CA GLY A 146 -2.09 13.93 -11.64
C GLY A 146 -0.73 13.92 -10.95
N VAL A 147 -0.63 13.25 -9.80
CA VAL A 147 0.64 13.08 -9.07
C VAL A 147 1.37 11.87 -9.63
N ASP A 148 2.62 12.05 -9.97
CA ASP A 148 3.52 10.99 -10.39
C ASP A 148 4.02 10.22 -9.17
N LEU A 149 3.48 9.01 -9.00
CA LEU A 149 3.67 8.21 -7.81
C LEU A 149 4.68 7.09 -8.05
N TYR A 150 5.79 7.17 -7.33
CA TYR A 150 6.82 6.14 -7.28
C TYR A 150 6.67 5.29 -6.03
N ILE A 151 6.57 3.98 -6.21
CA ILE A 151 6.51 3.00 -5.13
C ILE A 151 7.90 2.38 -5.00
N LEU A 152 8.66 2.86 -4.01
CA LEU A 152 10.03 2.46 -3.76
C LEU A 152 10.09 1.30 -2.76
N VAL A 153 10.48 0.13 -3.25
CA VAL A 153 10.48 -1.13 -2.51
C VAL A 153 11.90 -1.48 -2.08
N ASP A 154 12.16 -1.35 -0.79
CA ASP A 154 13.37 -1.84 -0.16
C ASP A 154 13.40 -3.37 -0.24
N ASN A 155 14.55 -3.96 -0.57
CA ASN A 155 14.72 -5.40 -0.54
C ASN A 155 16.19 -5.80 -0.36
N LYS A 156 16.40 -6.99 0.22
CA LYS A 156 17.73 -7.62 0.36
C LYS A 156 17.92 -8.81 -0.58
N ASP A 157 16.93 -9.05 -1.45
CA ASP A 157 16.89 -10.21 -2.34
C ASP A 157 17.58 -9.94 -3.69
N GLY A 158 18.18 -8.75 -3.85
CA GLY A 158 18.88 -8.35 -5.08
C GLY A 158 17.95 -7.97 -6.23
N ILE A 159 16.68 -7.67 -5.94
CA ILE A 159 15.69 -7.27 -6.94
C ILE A 159 15.90 -5.80 -7.27
N THR A 160 16.07 -5.49 -8.55
CA THR A 160 16.30 -4.11 -9.02
C THR A 160 15.18 -3.60 -9.95
N SER A 161 14.36 -4.52 -10.47
CA SER A 161 13.26 -4.22 -11.40
C SER A 161 12.06 -5.14 -11.20
N VAL A 162 10.92 -4.80 -11.83
CA VAL A 162 9.75 -5.67 -11.89
C VAL A 162 10.05 -6.98 -12.65
N ASP A 163 10.97 -6.94 -13.61
CA ASP A 163 11.37 -8.14 -14.38
C ASP A 163 12.21 -9.10 -13.51
N ASP A 164 13.11 -8.58 -12.68
CA ASP A 164 13.80 -9.38 -11.66
C ASP A 164 12.78 -9.98 -10.69
N LEU A 165 11.79 -9.18 -10.27
CA LEU A 165 10.72 -9.62 -9.38
C LEU A 165 9.91 -10.77 -10.00
N PHE A 166 9.73 -10.78 -11.32
CA PHE A 166 9.03 -11.88 -12.00
C PHE A 166 9.72 -13.23 -11.76
N ARG A 167 11.04 -13.24 -11.71
CA ARG A 167 11.89 -14.43 -11.49
C ARG A 167 12.12 -14.72 -10.00
N TRP A 168 11.78 -13.79 -9.11
CA TRP A 168 11.98 -13.94 -7.67
C TRP A 168 11.17 -15.09 -7.08
N VAL A 169 11.85 -15.92 -6.28
CA VAL A 169 11.24 -17.00 -5.52
C VAL A 169 11.09 -16.55 -4.08
N ASN A 170 9.85 -16.47 -3.61
CA ASN A 170 9.57 -16.03 -2.25
C ASN A 170 10.27 -16.94 -1.23
N PRO A 171 11.20 -16.44 -0.39
CA PRO A 171 11.92 -17.25 0.59
C PRO A 171 10.99 -18.03 1.53
N ARG A 172 9.79 -17.52 1.81
CA ARG A 172 8.79 -18.20 2.64
C ARG A 172 8.30 -19.52 2.06
N SER A 173 8.42 -19.74 0.74
CA SER A 173 8.09 -21.02 0.12
C SER A 173 8.99 -22.17 0.58
N LYS A 174 10.21 -21.85 1.03
CA LYS A 174 11.22 -22.83 1.45
C LYS A 174 11.14 -23.18 2.94
N ILE A 175 10.20 -22.59 3.68
CA ILE A 175 10.06 -22.81 5.12
C ILE A 175 9.15 -24.01 5.36
N PHE A 176 9.70 -25.07 5.94
CA PHE A 176 8.97 -26.28 6.33
C PHE A 176 8.87 -26.39 7.85
N VAL A 177 7.73 -26.87 8.34
CA VAL A 177 7.48 -27.13 9.77
C VAL A 177 7.01 -28.57 9.97
N ASN A 178 7.32 -29.13 11.15
CA ASN A 178 6.79 -30.42 11.55
C ASN A 178 5.30 -30.27 11.91
N THR A 179 4.51 -31.28 11.54
CA THR A 179 3.12 -31.44 11.98
C THR A 179 3.07 -32.35 13.21
N ASN A 180 1.87 -32.48 13.81
CA ASN A 180 1.67 -33.41 14.92
C ASN A 180 1.54 -34.88 14.48
N GLN A 181 1.56 -35.15 13.16
CA GLN A 181 1.47 -36.52 12.65
C GLN A 181 2.84 -37.20 12.75
N GLN A 182 2.97 -38.13 13.68
CA GLN A 182 4.13 -39.01 13.79
C GLN A 182 4.12 -40.03 12.65
N ILE A 183 5.22 -40.13 11.92
CA ILE A 183 5.41 -41.03 10.76
C ILE A 183 6.45 -42.12 11.01
N GLY A 184 6.92 -42.25 12.25
CA GLY A 184 7.87 -43.28 12.66
C GLY A 184 8.84 -42.76 13.71
N PHE A 185 9.97 -43.44 13.83
CA PHE A 185 11.06 -43.12 14.75
C PHE A 185 12.40 -43.08 14.01
N TYR A 186 13.31 -42.23 14.46
CA TYR A 186 14.71 -42.26 14.04
C TYR A 186 15.43 -43.45 14.69
N LYS A 187 16.61 -43.83 14.18
CA LYS A 187 17.43 -44.94 14.73
C LYS A 187 17.75 -44.78 16.23
N ASN A 188 17.75 -43.54 16.74
CA ASN A 188 17.98 -43.20 18.15
C ASN A 188 16.69 -43.16 19.00
N GLY A 189 15.57 -43.70 18.50
CA GLY A 189 14.29 -43.75 19.22
C GLY A 189 13.49 -42.45 19.24
N ARG A 190 14.00 -41.34 18.68
CA ARG A 190 13.26 -40.06 18.63
C ARG A 190 12.09 -40.14 17.64
N PRO A 191 10.89 -39.63 17.96
CA PRO A 191 9.77 -39.63 17.03
C PRO A 191 10.06 -38.72 15.82
N LYS A 192 9.68 -39.20 14.63
CA LYS A 192 9.77 -38.48 13.36
C LYS A 192 8.38 -37.99 12.99
N TYR A 193 8.26 -36.71 12.66
CA TYR A 193 6.99 -36.09 12.29
C TYR A 193 6.95 -35.74 10.81
N ARG A 194 5.75 -35.77 10.21
CA ARG A 194 5.53 -35.32 8.84
C ARG A 194 5.85 -33.82 8.73
N LYS A 195 6.63 -33.44 7.72
CA LYS A 195 6.92 -32.03 7.38
C LYS A 195 5.95 -31.52 6.33
N VAL A 196 5.50 -30.28 6.50
CA VAL A 196 4.68 -29.55 5.53
C VAL A 196 5.23 -28.14 5.34
N GLN A 197 4.95 -27.52 4.19
CA GLN A 197 5.31 -26.13 3.95
C GLN A 197 4.52 -25.23 4.90
N LYS A 198 5.21 -24.32 5.61
CA LYS A 198 4.59 -23.39 6.58
C LYS A 198 3.65 -22.40 5.89
N TYR A 199 4.01 -21.97 4.68
CA TYR A 199 3.27 -20.98 3.90
C TYR A 199 2.98 -21.53 2.50
N PRO A 200 2.04 -22.49 2.34
CA PRO A 200 1.78 -23.14 1.06
C PRO A 200 1.25 -22.18 -0.01
N ASN A 201 0.56 -21.12 0.42
CA ASN A 201 -0.07 -20.12 -0.46
C ASN A 201 0.71 -18.80 -0.51
N CYS A 202 2.02 -18.80 -0.24
CA CYS A 202 2.80 -17.57 -0.33
C CYS A 202 2.83 -17.06 -1.77
N MET A 203 2.66 -15.75 -1.95
CA MET A 203 2.69 -15.14 -3.28
C MET A 203 4.10 -15.28 -3.89
N MET A 204 4.13 -15.78 -5.12
CA MET A 204 5.36 -15.92 -5.92
C MET A 204 5.64 -14.64 -6.71
N GLY A 205 6.92 -14.40 -7.04
CA GLY A 205 7.38 -13.22 -7.79
C GLY A 205 6.59 -12.97 -9.07
N ARG A 206 6.37 -14.02 -9.89
CA ARG A 206 5.53 -13.93 -11.11
C ARG A 206 4.15 -13.29 -10.90
N HIS A 207 3.49 -13.58 -9.77
CA HIS A 207 2.14 -13.06 -9.50
C HIS A 207 2.22 -11.63 -9.00
N LEU A 208 3.22 -11.33 -8.15
CA LEU A 208 3.45 -9.99 -7.64
C LEU A 208 3.87 -9.02 -8.76
N ALA A 209 4.78 -9.44 -9.63
CA ALA A 209 5.23 -8.65 -10.79
C ALA A 209 4.07 -8.34 -11.75
N LYS A 210 3.19 -9.33 -12.01
CA LYS A 210 1.95 -9.10 -12.78
C LYS A 210 1.05 -8.07 -12.12
N ALA A 211 0.84 -8.16 -10.80
CA ALA A 211 0.05 -7.19 -10.06
C ALA A 211 0.67 -5.78 -10.13
N CYS A 212 2.00 -5.67 -10.00
CA CYS A 212 2.73 -4.41 -10.18
C CYS A 212 2.46 -3.83 -11.58
N LYS A 213 2.67 -4.61 -12.65
CA LYS A 213 2.41 -4.17 -14.03
C LYS A 213 0.97 -3.75 -14.27
N THR A 214 -0.01 -4.47 -13.72
CA THR A 214 -1.41 -4.05 -13.78
C THR A 214 -1.63 -2.70 -13.11
N MET A 215 -1.02 -2.46 -11.94
CA MET A 215 -1.13 -1.18 -11.25
C MET A 215 -0.45 -0.04 -12.00
N GLU A 216 0.74 -0.27 -12.59
CA GLU A 216 1.42 0.72 -13.43
C GLU A 216 0.54 1.14 -14.60
N LEU A 217 -0.06 0.16 -15.31
CA LEU A 217 -0.94 0.44 -16.45
C LEU A 217 -2.24 1.14 -16.05
N LYS A 218 -2.85 0.72 -14.95
CA LYS A 218 -4.18 1.17 -14.54
C LYS A 218 -4.17 2.53 -13.83
N TYR A 219 -3.13 2.77 -13.03
CA TYR A 219 -3.04 3.92 -12.14
C TYR A 219 -1.91 4.89 -12.48
N GLY A 220 -1.02 4.54 -13.41
CA GLY A 220 0.10 5.38 -13.81
C GLY A 220 1.21 5.51 -12.76
N CYS A 221 1.26 4.62 -11.77
CA CYS A 221 2.35 4.58 -10.80
C CYS A 221 3.60 3.87 -11.36
N HIS A 222 4.73 3.99 -10.66
CA HIS A 222 6.00 3.35 -11.04
C HIS A 222 6.57 2.51 -9.90
N PHE A 223 6.91 1.24 -10.16
CA PHE A 223 7.60 0.42 -9.17
C PHE A 223 9.11 0.50 -9.32
N LEU A 224 9.78 0.90 -8.23
CA LEU A 224 11.23 0.94 -8.14
C LEU A 224 11.71 0.04 -6.99
N PHE A 225 12.91 -0.50 -7.13
CA PHE A 225 13.50 -1.38 -6.13
C PHE A 225 14.90 -0.88 -5.77
N CYS A 226 15.27 -1.03 -4.50
CA CYS A 226 16.62 -0.70 -4.02
C CYS A 226 16.96 -1.47 -2.74
N LYS A 227 18.22 -1.38 -2.34
CA LYS A 227 18.60 -1.81 -1.00
C LYS A 227 18.10 -0.79 0.03
N PRO A 228 17.81 -1.21 1.29
CA PRO A 228 17.39 -0.29 2.35
C PRO A 228 18.35 0.89 2.55
N GLU A 229 19.66 0.67 2.36
CA GLU A 229 20.71 1.66 2.56
C GLU A 229 20.75 2.73 1.45
N GLU A 230 20.19 2.42 0.28
CA GLU A 230 20.11 3.31 -0.89
C GLU A 230 18.79 4.11 -0.93
N SER A 231 17.82 3.69 -0.12
CA SER A 231 16.44 4.20 -0.16
C SER A 231 16.35 5.71 0.09
N GLY A 232 17.11 6.24 1.06
CA GLY A 232 17.16 7.67 1.35
C GLY A 232 17.66 8.49 0.14
N GLN A 233 18.72 8.03 -0.52
CA GLN A 233 19.25 8.68 -1.72
C GLN A 233 18.21 8.69 -2.84
N LYS A 234 17.61 7.53 -3.14
CA LYS A 234 16.63 7.42 -4.23
C LYS A 234 15.39 8.29 -4.00
N ILE A 235 14.92 8.43 -2.76
CA ILE A 235 13.81 9.34 -2.43
C ILE A 235 14.14 10.76 -2.89
N VAL A 236 15.32 11.27 -2.54
CA VAL A 236 15.72 12.64 -2.92
C VAL A 236 15.92 12.76 -4.42
N GLU A 237 16.56 11.78 -5.07
CA GLU A 237 16.74 11.76 -6.53
C GLU A 237 15.40 11.82 -7.27
N ILE A 238 14.45 10.96 -6.92
CA ILE A 238 13.11 10.92 -7.54
C ILE A 238 12.40 12.27 -7.38
N LEU A 239 12.42 12.82 -6.16
CA LEU A 239 11.72 14.06 -5.84
C LEU A 239 12.34 15.28 -6.54
N THR A 240 13.64 15.28 -6.81
CA THR A 240 14.36 16.46 -7.34
C THR A 240 14.60 16.41 -8.85
N ASN A 241 14.75 15.22 -9.44
CA ASN A 241 15.16 15.04 -10.84
C ASN A 241 14.06 15.32 -11.87
N LYS A 242 12.82 15.58 -11.48
CA LYS A 242 11.74 15.92 -12.43
C LYS A 242 11.79 17.36 -12.98
N ASN A 243 12.90 18.07 -12.80
CA ASN A 243 13.14 19.41 -13.35
C ASN A 243 14.10 19.43 -14.57
N ASN A 244 14.26 18.30 -15.29
CA ASN A 244 14.91 18.27 -16.61
C ASN A 244 13.90 17.93 -17.70
#